data_AF-A0A1X7VKK4-F1
#
_entry.id   AF-A0A1X7VKK4-F1
#
_cell.length_a   1.000
_cell.length_b   1.000
_cell.length_c   1.000
_cell.angle_alpha   90.00
_cell.angle_beta   90.00
_cell.angle_gamma   90.00
#
_symmetry.space_group_name_H-M   'P 1'
#
loop_
_entity.id
_entity.type
_entity.pdbx_description
1 polymer ?
#
loop_
_entity_poly.entity_id
_entity_poly.type
_entity_poly.pdbx_seq_one_letter_code
_entity_poly.pdbx_strand_id
1 'polypeptide(L)'
;MTSDEDIGSDNSDDDYESHCSSSLESDFCEEAMWKVTVTEKKYIVCESQLLALFSHCPACLNKSYVSKTTVGSGDGRCDSPGFCAKYWSNAVMDLAHNQVLDIQLVQSNEVKGSSYMEKGGLVRAMTALRARNLEVGLFVTDRHTEVTIRMKEEMPRTKHWFDIWHVAKSFRKKLDKATKKKNVI
;
A
#
# COMPACT_ATOMS: atom_id res chain seq x y z
N MET A 1 12.96 39.52 -18.04
CA MET A 1 12.38 40.11 -16.82
C MET A 1 10.94 39.67 -16.75
N THR A 2 10.73 38.49 -16.19
CA THR A 2 9.42 37.92 -15.86
C THR A 2 9.63 37.26 -14.51
N SER A 3 8.85 37.75 -13.57
CA SER A 3 8.96 37.60 -12.12
C SER A 3 8.83 36.15 -11.67
N ASP A 4 9.70 35.81 -10.73
CA ASP A 4 9.64 34.61 -9.90
C ASP A 4 8.35 34.60 -9.06
N GLU A 5 7.60 33.50 -9.10
CA GLU A 5 6.63 33.15 -8.05
C GLU A 5 7.22 32.02 -7.21
N ASP A 6 7.69 32.40 -6.02
CA ASP A 6 8.11 31.54 -4.92
C ASP A 6 6.94 30.66 -4.45
N ILE A 7 7.00 29.35 -4.74
CA ILE A 7 6.19 28.36 -4.03
C ILE A 7 7.01 27.88 -2.84
N GLY A 8 6.68 28.45 -1.67
CA GLY A 8 7.29 28.13 -0.39
C GLY A 8 7.23 26.64 -0.06
N SER A 9 8.40 26.08 0.23
CA SER A 9 8.56 24.76 0.82
C SER A 9 8.25 24.83 2.32
N ASP A 10 7.02 24.49 2.70
CA ASP A 10 6.69 24.31 4.12
C ASP A 10 7.05 22.87 4.54
N ASN A 11 8.34 22.68 4.81
CA ASN A 11 8.89 21.49 5.45
C ASN A 11 8.76 21.66 6.97
N SER A 12 7.67 21.15 7.54
CA SER A 12 7.62 20.84 8.96
C SER A 12 6.54 19.80 9.22
N ASP A 13 6.95 18.56 9.53
CA ASP A 13 6.21 17.59 10.35
C ASP A 13 7.03 16.28 10.48
N ASP A 14 8.30 16.39 10.89
CA ASP A 14 9.09 15.26 11.40
C ASP A 14 8.90 15.18 12.92
N ASP A 15 7.84 14.50 13.38
CA ASP A 15 7.73 14.04 14.77
C ASP A 15 7.12 12.63 14.80
N TYR A 16 7.98 11.65 14.56
CA TYR A 16 7.74 10.23 14.76
C TYR A 16 7.79 9.91 16.26
N GLU A 17 6.64 10.00 16.95
CA GLU A 17 6.46 9.42 18.28
C GLU A 17 5.72 8.07 18.20
N SER A 18 6.44 7.01 18.56
CA SER A 18 5.94 5.65 18.72
C SER A 18 5.34 5.47 20.11
N HIS A 19 4.01 5.56 20.21
CA HIS A 19 3.27 5.11 21.38
C HIS A 19 2.35 3.94 21.01
N CYS A 20 2.87 2.75 21.28
CA CYS A 20 2.15 1.48 21.24
C CYS A 20 1.15 1.44 22.40
N SER A 21 -0.15 1.49 22.09
CA SER A 21 -1.20 1.05 23.00
C SER A 21 -2.05 0.03 22.27
N SER A 22 -1.81 -1.24 22.60
CA SER A 22 -2.64 -2.36 22.18
C SER A 22 -3.92 -2.35 22.99
N SER A 23 -5.06 -2.23 22.32
CA SER A 23 -6.35 -2.64 22.88
C SER A 23 -7.14 -3.26 21.73
N LEU A 24 -7.20 -4.59 21.79
CA LEU A 24 -8.14 -5.43 21.08
C LEU A 24 -9.53 -5.06 21.58
N GLU A 25 -10.41 -4.59 20.72
CA GLU A 25 -11.84 -4.93 20.77
C GLU A 25 -12.37 -5.04 19.35
N SER A 26 -12.72 -6.28 19.02
CA SER A 26 -13.54 -6.67 17.88
C SER A 26 -14.95 -6.15 18.08
N ASP A 27 -15.54 -5.52 17.06
CA ASP A 27 -16.98 -5.59 16.91
C ASP A 27 -17.41 -5.62 15.44
N PHE A 28 -18.30 -6.56 15.23
CA PHE A 28 -18.95 -7.05 14.04
C PHE A 28 -19.75 -5.95 13.31
N CYS A 29 -19.75 -5.99 11.97
CA CYS A 29 -20.83 -5.45 11.13
C CYS A 29 -20.94 -6.33 9.88
N GLU A 30 -21.53 -7.51 10.05
CA GLU A 30 -22.28 -8.14 8.96
C GLU A 30 -23.58 -7.33 8.75
N GLU A 31 -24.11 -7.43 7.53
CA GLU A 31 -25.33 -6.80 6.96
C GLU A 31 -25.03 -5.58 6.07
N ALA A 32 -25.29 -5.57 4.76
CA ALA A 32 -26.21 -6.37 3.97
C ALA A 32 -25.61 -6.68 2.59
N MET A 33 -25.27 -7.95 2.34
CA MET A 33 -25.00 -8.44 1.00
C MET A 33 -26.35 -8.61 0.30
N TRP A 34 -26.62 -7.77 -0.69
CA TRP A 34 -27.77 -7.91 -1.59
C TRP A 34 -27.79 -9.36 -2.11
N LYS A 35 -28.74 -10.17 -1.63
CA LYS A 35 -28.95 -11.53 -2.16
C LYS A 35 -29.59 -11.39 -3.55
N VAL A 36 -28.76 -11.19 -4.57
CA VAL A 36 -29.16 -11.55 -5.94
C VAL A 36 -29.28 -13.07 -5.93
N THR A 37 -30.49 -13.61 -5.91
CA THR A 37 -30.67 -15.04 -6.21
C THR A 37 -30.62 -15.20 -7.72
N VAL A 38 -29.40 -15.30 -8.26
CA VAL A 38 -29.21 -15.63 -9.67
C VAL A 38 -29.55 -17.11 -9.87
N THR A 39 -30.59 -17.40 -10.65
CA THR A 39 -30.95 -18.76 -11.08
C THR A 39 -30.09 -19.16 -12.29
N GLU A 40 -28.80 -19.37 -12.06
CA GLU A 40 -27.88 -19.86 -13.09
C GLU A 40 -27.28 -21.21 -12.69
N LYS A 41 -26.88 -21.99 -13.72
CA LYS A 41 -26.19 -23.26 -13.51
C LYS A 41 -24.81 -22.99 -12.92
N LYS A 42 -24.50 -23.61 -11.79
CA LYS A 42 -23.19 -23.51 -11.14
C LYS A 42 -22.30 -24.68 -11.55
N TYR A 43 -21.04 -24.37 -11.84
CA TYR A 43 -20.03 -25.35 -12.23
C TYR A 43 -18.83 -25.24 -11.30
N ILE A 44 -18.23 -26.38 -10.94
CA ILE A 44 -16.92 -26.43 -10.29
C ILE A 44 -15.91 -26.79 -11.39
N VAL A 45 -14.92 -25.95 -11.59
CA VAL A 45 -13.91 -26.10 -12.65
C VAL A 45 -12.52 -25.89 -12.08
N CYS A 46 -11.54 -26.63 -12.60
CA CYS A 46 -10.13 -26.41 -12.29
C CYS A 46 -9.71 -25.03 -12.81
N GLU A 47 -8.97 -24.27 -11.98
CA GLU A 47 -8.49 -22.93 -12.32
C GLU A 47 -7.73 -22.91 -13.65
N SER A 48 -6.89 -23.91 -13.91
CA SER A 48 -6.14 -24.02 -15.17
C SER A 48 -7.04 -24.10 -16.41
N GLN A 49 -8.18 -24.79 -16.32
CA GLN A 49 -9.13 -24.91 -17.42
C GLN A 49 -9.98 -23.65 -17.58
N LEU A 50 -10.36 -23.02 -16.47
CA LEU A 50 -11.07 -21.74 -16.48
C LEU A 50 -10.19 -20.65 -17.12
N LEU A 51 -8.91 -20.57 -16.74
CA LEU A 51 -7.95 -19.61 -17.31
C LEU A 51 -7.65 -19.89 -18.79
N ALA A 52 -7.69 -21.15 -19.24
CA ALA A 52 -7.50 -21.50 -20.64
C ALA A 52 -8.56 -20.87 -21.55
N LEU A 53 -9.79 -20.64 -21.07
CA LEU A 53 -10.85 -19.94 -21.82
C LEU A 53 -10.46 -18.50 -22.17
N PHE A 54 -9.60 -17.89 -21.36
CA PHE A 54 -9.13 -16.51 -21.55
C PHE A 54 -7.73 -16.44 -22.20
N SER A 55 -7.24 -17.55 -22.75
CA SER A 55 -5.94 -17.60 -23.45
C SER A 55 -5.94 -16.88 -24.81
N HIS A 56 -7.13 -16.60 -25.36
CA HIS A 56 -7.32 -15.89 -26.61
C HIS A 56 -8.43 -14.84 -26.45
N CYS A 57 -8.24 -13.67 -27.07
CA CYS A 57 -9.24 -12.61 -27.05
C CYS A 57 -10.47 -13.04 -27.89
N PRO A 58 -11.69 -13.01 -27.36
CA PRO A 58 -12.88 -13.43 -28.11
C PRO A 58 -13.21 -12.49 -29.28
N ALA A 59 -12.68 -11.26 -29.29
CA ALA A 59 -12.92 -10.30 -30.36
C ALA A 59 -11.91 -10.40 -31.52
N CYS A 60 -10.61 -10.57 -31.21
CA CYS A 60 -9.54 -10.54 -32.23
C CYS A 60 -8.76 -11.84 -32.37
N LEU A 61 -9.08 -12.87 -31.58
CA LEU A 61 -8.45 -14.21 -31.56
C LEU A 61 -6.93 -14.24 -31.31
N ASN A 62 -6.33 -13.08 -31.03
CA ASN A 62 -4.94 -13.01 -30.61
C ASN A 62 -4.78 -13.58 -29.20
N LYS A 63 -3.60 -14.15 -28.95
CA LYS A 63 -3.22 -14.66 -27.63
C LYS A 63 -3.39 -13.55 -26.59
N SER A 64 -4.22 -13.81 -25.59
CA SER A 64 -4.47 -12.91 -24.47
C SER A 64 -3.90 -13.50 -23.20
N TYR A 65 -3.51 -12.61 -22.29
CA TYR A 65 -3.08 -12.96 -20.96
C TYR A 65 -4.04 -12.33 -19.98
N VAL A 66 -4.60 -13.15 -19.10
CA VAL A 66 -5.33 -12.65 -17.93
C VAL A 66 -4.29 -12.14 -16.96
N SER A 67 -4.17 -10.81 -16.81
CA SER A 67 -3.40 -10.26 -15.71
C SER A 67 -4.29 -10.19 -14.48
N LYS A 68 -3.85 -10.82 -13.39
CA LYS A 68 -4.46 -10.59 -12.09
C LYS A 68 -3.98 -9.22 -11.63
N THR A 69 -4.85 -8.23 -11.76
CA THR A 69 -4.60 -6.89 -11.24
C THR A 69 -4.84 -6.92 -9.74
N THR A 70 -3.79 -6.73 -8.97
CA THR A 70 -3.86 -6.79 -7.50
C THR A 70 -3.89 -5.39 -6.90
N VAL A 71 -4.68 -5.21 -5.84
CA VAL A 71 -4.67 -4.00 -5.00
C VAL A 71 -3.72 -4.26 -3.85
N GLY A 72 -2.52 -3.68 -3.91
CA GLY A 72 -1.48 -3.86 -2.91
C GLY A 72 -1.50 -2.78 -1.82
N SER A 73 -1.15 -3.16 -0.59
CA SER A 73 -0.72 -2.23 0.46
C SER A 73 0.57 -2.71 1.08
N GLY A 74 1.47 -1.80 1.45
CA GLY A 74 2.71 -2.11 2.17
C GLY A 74 2.91 -1.19 3.37
N ASP A 75 3.24 -1.77 4.53
CA ASP A 75 3.61 -1.05 5.74
C ASP A 75 4.97 -1.56 6.24
N GLY A 76 5.91 -0.62 6.39
CA GLY A 76 7.30 -0.90 6.74
C GLY A 76 7.57 -0.62 8.22
N ARG A 77 8.26 -1.53 8.90
CA ARG A 77 8.65 -1.37 10.31
C ARG A 77 10.15 -1.56 10.49
N CYS A 78 10.76 -0.62 11.23
CA CYS A 78 12.14 -0.71 11.70
C CYS A 78 12.23 -1.37 13.09
N ASP A 79 13.35 -2.03 13.37
CA ASP A 79 13.66 -2.62 14.67
C ASP A 79 14.05 -1.59 15.74
N SER A 80 14.59 -0.43 15.35
CA SER A 80 14.91 0.68 16.25
C SER A 80 14.49 2.04 15.67
N PRO A 81 14.21 3.03 16.53
CA PRO A 81 13.91 4.40 16.09
C PRO A 81 15.17 5.13 15.62
N GLY A 82 15.00 6.09 14.70
CA GLY A 82 16.09 6.93 14.18
C GLY A 82 16.98 6.23 13.15
N PHE A 83 18.13 6.83 12.85
CA PHE A 83 19.03 6.38 11.78
C PHE A 83 19.91 5.17 12.13
N CYS A 84 19.62 4.46 13.22
CA CYS A 84 20.40 3.30 13.69
C CYS A 84 19.71 1.95 13.48
N ALA A 85 18.57 1.92 12.76
CA ALA A 85 17.86 0.68 12.44
C ALA A 85 18.77 -0.34 11.75
N LYS A 86 18.76 -1.58 12.25
CA LYS A 86 19.52 -2.69 11.70
C LYS A 86 18.69 -3.51 10.73
N TYR A 87 17.39 -3.64 11.01
CA TYR A 87 16.46 -4.41 10.23
C TYR A 87 15.21 -3.60 9.92
N TRP A 88 14.77 -3.70 8.68
CA TRP A 88 13.49 -3.19 8.22
C TRP A 88 12.68 -4.35 7.64
N SER A 89 11.42 -4.44 8.04
CA SER A 89 10.49 -5.47 7.58
C SER A 89 9.29 -4.82 6.91
N ASN A 90 8.77 -5.43 5.85
CA ASN A 90 7.55 -4.97 5.18
C ASN A 90 6.75 -6.17 4.69
N ALA A 91 5.43 -6.08 4.82
CA ALA A 91 4.49 -7.04 4.26
C ALA A 91 3.67 -6.36 3.17
N VAL A 92 3.68 -6.93 1.97
CA VAL A 92 2.80 -6.52 0.88
C VAL A 92 1.59 -7.44 0.85
N MET A 93 0.40 -6.85 0.92
CA MET A 93 -0.86 -7.57 0.97
C MET A 93 -1.79 -7.20 -0.18
N ASP A 94 -2.52 -8.19 -0.70
CA ASP A 94 -3.68 -8.01 -1.57
C ASP A 94 -4.90 -7.66 -0.72
N LEU A 95 -5.35 -6.41 -0.81
CA LEU A 95 -6.50 -5.91 -0.06
C LEU A 95 -7.84 -6.48 -0.57
N ALA A 96 -7.91 -6.99 -1.80
CA ALA A 96 -9.16 -7.54 -2.34
C ALA A 96 -9.43 -8.95 -1.82
N HIS A 97 -8.38 -9.73 -1.57
CA HIS A 97 -8.47 -11.13 -1.14
C HIS A 97 -7.97 -11.37 0.28
N ASN A 98 -7.50 -10.32 0.98
CA ASN A 98 -6.86 -10.40 2.29
C ASN A 98 -5.72 -11.42 2.34
N GLN A 99 -4.88 -11.42 1.30
CA GLN A 99 -3.76 -12.36 1.17
C GLN A 99 -2.43 -11.62 1.29
N VAL A 100 -1.51 -12.17 2.10
CA VAL A 100 -0.13 -11.70 2.09
C VAL A 100 0.54 -12.19 0.82
N LEU A 101 0.97 -11.26 -0.03
CA LEU A 101 1.63 -11.56 -1.28
C LEU A 101 3.12 -11.78 -1.06
N ASP A 102 3.74 -10.97 -0.21
CA ASP A 102 5.18 -11.00 -0.01
C ASP A 102 5.57 -10.39 1.34
N ILE A 103 6.62 -10.93 1.95
CA ILE A 103 7.22 -10.37 3.17
C ILE A 103 8.70 -10.17 2.89
N GLN A 104 9.18 -8.95 3.05
CA GLN A 104 10.57 -8.56 2.87
C GLN A 104 11.20 -8.24 4.21
N LEU A 105 12.43 -8.71 4.40
CA LEU A 105 13.32 -8.32 5.47
C LEU A 105 14.60 -7.77 4.83
N VAL A 106 14.97 -6.55 5.18
CA VAL A 106 16.16 -5.87 4.68
C VAL A 106 17.04 -5.50 5.86
N GLN A 107 18.30 -5.90 5.80
CA GLN A 107 19.30 -5.49 6.77
C GLN A 107 20.05 -4.24 6.27
N SER A 108 20.38 -3.31 7.17
CA SER A 108 21.03 -2.05 6.82
C SER A 108 22.39 -2.19 6.15
N ASN A 109 23.09 -3.31 6.35
CA ASN A 109 24.38 -3.62 5.72
C ASN A 109 24.23 -4.10 4.26
N GLU A 110 23.06 -4.59 3.88
CA GLU A 110 22.78 -5.00 2.50
C GLU A 110 22.49 -3.80 1.59
N VAL A 111 22.25 -2.64 2.21
CA VAL A 111 21.96 -1.36 1.57
C VAL A 111 22.93 -0.30 2.10
N LYS A 112 22.77 0.96 1.71
CA LYS A 112 23.64 2.07 2.12
C LYS A 112 23.33 2.60 3.53
N GLY A 113 22.78 1.75 4.41
CA GLY A 113 22.34 2.12 5.76
C GLY A 113 20.81 2.13 5.94
N SER A 114 20.41 2.49 7.16
CA SER A 114 19.02 2.42 7.65
C SER A 114 18.01 3.20 6.81
N SER A 115 18.37 4.41 6.37
CA SER A 115 17.51 5.27 5.53
C SER A 115 17.20 4.66 4.17
N TYR A 116 18.03 3.75 3.67
CA TYR A 116 17.86 3.13 2.35
C TYR A 116 17.10 1.81 2.41
N MET A 117 16.79 1.29 3.60
CA MET A 117 16.17 -0.03 3.73
C MET A 117 14.74 -0.06 3.19
N GLU A 118 13.96 0.99 3.45
CA GLU A 118 12.59 1.10 2.93
C GLU A 118 12.58 1.07 1.41
N LYS A 119 13.44 1.90 0.79
CA LYS A 119 13.62 1.89 -0.66
C LYS A 119 14.08 0.53 -1.17
N GLY A 120 15.14 -0.03 -0.61
CA GLY A 120 15.68 -1.32 -1.02
C GLY A 120 14.65 -2.44 -0.91
N GLY A 121 13.84 -2.41 0.15
CA GLY A 121 12.80 -3.39 0.40
C GLY A 121 11.59 -3.25 -0.51
N LEU A 122 11.15 -2.02 -0.82
CA LEU A 122 10.10 -1.80 -1.81
C LEU A 122 10.50 -2.35 -3.19
N VAL A 123 11.71 -2.04 -3.65
CA VAL A 123 12.22 -2.52 -4.94
C VAL A 123 12.25 -4.05 -4.99
N ARG A 124 12.69 -4.70 -3.90
CA ARG A 124 12.70 -6.17 -3.77
C ARG A 124 11.29 -6.76 -3.84
N ALA A 125 10.35 -6.22 -3.06
CA ALA A 125 8.97 -6.67 -3.06
C ALA A 125 8.34 -6.55 -4.46
N MET A 126 8.52 -5.40 -5.12
CA MET A 126 7.97 -5.19 -6.46
C MET A 126 8.60 -6.10 -7.51
N THR A 127 9.91 -6.36 -7.41
CA THR A 127 10.60 -7.33 -8.28
C THR A 127 10.07 -8.74 -8.06
N ALA A 128 9.84 -9.14 -6.81
CA ALA A 128 9.28 -10.45 -6.47
C ALA A 128 7.85 -10.63 -7.02
N LEU A 129 7.00 -9.60 -6.93
CA LEU A 129 5.65 -9.64 -7.48
C LEU A 129 5.66 -9.76 -9.01
N ARG A 130 6.52 -9.02 -9.69
CA ARG A 130 6.71 -9.12 -11.15
C ARG A 130 7.20 -10.50 -11.58
N ALA A 131 8.14 -11.08 -10.84
CA ALA A 131 8.66 -12.43 -11.12
C ALA A 131 7.58 -13.51 -10.98
N ARG A 132 6.51 -13.26 -10.21
CA ARG A 132 5.34 -14.13 -10.07
C ARG A 132 4.21 -13.79 -11.05
N ASN A 133 4.48 -12.94 -12.06
CA ASN A 133 3.48 -12.45 -13.02
C ASN A 133 2.29 -11.73 -12.37
N LEU A 134 2.48 -11.14 -11.18
CA LEU A 134 1.47 -10.32 -10.52
C LEU A 134 1.61 -8.86 -10.97
N GLU A 135 0.54 -8.31 -11.52
CA GLU A 135 0.47 -6.91 -11.92
C GLU A 135 -0.22 -6.11 -10.82
N VAL A 136 0.49 -5.18 -10.19
CA VAL A 136 -0.08 -4.31 -9.17
C VAL A 136 -0.73 -3.12 -9.86
N GLY A 137 -2.06 -3.09 -9.92
CA GLY A 137 -2.79 -1.98 -10.57
C GLY A 137 -2.99 -0.79 -9.64
N LEU A 138 -3.14 -1.05 -8.35
CA LEU A 138 -3.27 -0.04 -7.31
C LEU A 138 -2.34 -0.39 -6.16
N PHE A 139 -1.63 0.61 -5.63
CA PHE A 139 -0.75 0.43 -4.49
C PHE A 139 -0.97 1.54 -3.47
N VAL A 140 -1.12 1.17 -2.20
CA VAL A 140 -1.32 2.11 -1.08
C VAL A 140 -0.08 2.07 -0.19
N THR A 141 0.46 3.25 0.14
CA THR A 141 1.56 3.39 1.10
C THR A 141 1.37 4.60 1.99
N ASP A 142 2.23 4.74 2.99
CA ASP A 142 2.39 5.98 3.73
C ASP A 142 2.84 7.14 2.84
N ARG A 143 2.64 8.36 3.37
CA ARG A 143 3.09 9.59 2.74
C ARG A 143 4.59 9.79 2.98
N HIS A 144 5.39 8.96 2.34
CA HIS A 144 6.84 9.10 2.30
C HIS A 144 7.29 9.59 0.92
N THR A 145 8.07 10.68 0.89
CA THR A 145 8.50 11.35 -0.35
C THR A 145 9.35 10.45 -1.23
N GLU A 146 10.29 9.72 -0.65
CA GLU A 146 11.18 8.82 -1.40
C GLU A 146 10.40 7.65 -2.02
N VAL A 147 9.45 7.05 -1.28
CA VAL A 147 8.56 6.02 -1.80
C VAL A 147 7.70 6.56 -2.94
N THR A 148 7.16 7.76 -2.80
CA THR A 148 6.32 8.38 -3.84
C THR A 148 7.09 8.61 -5.14
N ILE A 149 8.33 9.11 -5.04
CA ILE A 149 9.21 9.28 -6.20
C ILE A 149 9.48 7.91 -6.82
N ARG A 150 9.79 6.90 -6.00
CA ARG A 150 10.15 5.58 -6.50
C ARG A 150 8.99 4.85 -7.18
N MET A 151 7.78 4.98 -6.65
CA MET A 151 6.57 4.45 -7.26
C MET A 151 6.35 5.03 -8.66
N LYS A 152 6.61 6.34 -8.85
CA LYS A 152 6.53 6.96 -10.17
C LYS A 152 7.59 6.45 -11.14
N GLU A 153 8.82 6.29 -10.67
CA GLU A 153 9.96 5.85 -11.50
C GLU A 153 9.86 4.37 -11.90
N GLU A 154 9.63 3.49 -10.93
CA GLU A 154 9.67 2.05 -11.17
C GLU A 154 8.31 1.48 -11.59
N MET A 155 7.21 2.13 -11.23
CA MET A 155 5.85 1.62 -11.39
C MET A 155 4.89 2.63 -12.03
N PRO A 156 5.22 3.18 -13.22
CA PRO A 156 4.42 4.22 -13.85
C PRO A 156 3.00 3.78 -14.23
N ARG A 157 2.75 2.47 -14.32
CA ARG A 157 1.43 1.89 -14.63
C ARG A 157 0.54 1.69 -13.40
N THR A 158 1.11 1.77 -12.21
CA THR A 158 0.39 1.52 -10.96
C THR A 158 -0.17 2.82 -10.41
N LYS A 159 -1.46 2.82 -10.07
CA LYS A 159 -2.06 3.95 -9.36
C LYS A 159 -1.60 3.93 -7.91
N HIS A 160 -0.84 4.95 -7.51
CA HIS A 160 -0.36 5.09 -6.15
C HIS A 160 -1.30 5.98 -5.34
N TRP A 161 -1.74 5.48 -4.19
CA TRP A 161 -2.56 6.19 -3.22
C TRP A 161 -1.89 6.21 -1.85
N PHE A 162 -2.35 7.13 -1.00
CA PHE A 162 -1.87 7.24 0.37
C PHE A 162 -2.84 6.58 1.35
N ASP A 163 -2.30 5.99 2.41
CA ASP A 163 -3.09 5.48 3.52
C ASP A 163 -3.92 6.61 4.15
N ILE A 164 -5.25 6.43 4.11
CA ILE A 164 -6.22 7.38 4.64
C ILE A 164 -6.17 7.46 6.17
N TRP A 165 -5.65 6.44 6.85
CA TRP A 165 -5.50 6.44 8.29
C TRP A 165 -4.69 7.64 8.78
N HIS A 166 -3.59 7.99 8.08
CA HIS A 166 -2.79 9.16 8.43
C HIS A 166 -3.54 10.48 8.28
N VAL A 167 -4.44 10.57 7.29
CA VAL A 167 -5.32 11.73 7.10
C VAL A 167 -6.31 11.83 8.27
N ALA A 168 -6.98 10.72 8.60
CA ALA A 168 -7.94 10.67 9.70
C ALA A 168 -7.27 10.98 11.06
N LYS A 169 -6.09 10.41 11.31
CA LYS A 169 -5.27 10.68 12.51
C LYS A 169 -4.88 12.15 12.62
N SER A 170 -4.46 12.77 11.52
CA SER A 170 -4.08 14.19 11.49
C SER A 170 -5.28 15.10 11.76
N PHE A 171 -6.44 14.76 11.20
CA PHE A 171 -7.69 15.47 11.45
C PHE A 171 -8.09 15.38 12.93
N ARG A 172 -8.05 14.18 13.52
CA ARG A 172 -8.31 13.96 14.96
C ARG A 172 -7.39 14.82 15.84
N LYS A 173 -6.08 14.81 15.59
CA LYS A 173 -5.11 15.64 16.33
C LYS A 173 -5.46 17.14 16.30
N LYS A 174 -5.91 17.65 15.15
CA LYS A 174 -6.34 19.05 15.00
C LYS A 174 -7.61 19.34 15.81
N LEU A 175 -8.58 18.43 15.80
CA LEU A 175 -9.81 18.54 16.57
C LEU A 175 -9.54 18.55 18.09
N ASP A 176 -8.65 17.68 18.57
CA ASP A 176 -8.26 17.63 19.98
C ASP A 176 -7.60 18.94 20.44
N LYS A 177 -6.69 19.48 19.61
CA LYS A 177 -6.06 20.78 19.85
C LYS A 177 -7.07 21.93 19.89
N ALA A 178 -8.06 21.92 18.99
CA ALA A 178 -9.10 22.95 18.95
C ALA A 178 -10.04 22.87 20.16
N THR A 179 -10.37 21.66 20.62
CA THR A 179 -11.24 21.44 21.78
C THR A 179 -10.58 21.91 23.08
N LYS A 180 -9.30 21.59 23.28
CA LYS A 180 -8.54 22.01 24.47
C LYS A 180 -8.38 23.53 24.60
N LYS A 181 -8.41 24.28 23.48
CA LYS A 181 -8.33 25.75 23.48
C LYS A 181 -9.63 26.44 23.92
N LYS A 182 -10.77 25.74 23.96
CA LYS A 182 -12.09 26.32 24.34
C LYS A 182 -12.42 26.28 25.83
N ASN A 183 -11.58 25.66 26.68
CA ASN A 183 -11.78 25.57 28.13
C ASN A 183 -10.94 26.56 28.95
N VAL A 184 -10.54 27.68 28.36
CA VAL A 184 -9.94 28.81 29.09
C VAL A 184 -10.94 29.97 29.05
N ILE A 185 -11.87 29.95 30.01
CA ILE A 185 -12.67 31.10 30.45
C ILE A 185 -12.42 31.24 31.95
#